data_AF-A0A2D0S8C1-F1
#
_entry.id   AF-A0A2D0S8C1-F1
#
_cell.length_a   1.000
_cell.length_b   1.000
_cell.length_c   1.000
_cell.angle_alpha   90.00
_cell.angle_beta   90.00
_cell.angle_gamma   90.00
#
_symmetry.space_group_name_H-M   'P 1'
#
loop_
_entity.id
_entity.type
_entity.pdbx_description
1 polymer ?
#
loop_
_entity_poly.entity_id
_entity_poly.type
_entity_poly.pdbx_seq_one_letter_code
_entity_poly.pdbx_strand_id
1 'polypeptide(L)'
;MFTADSAHTREEHSESERERERERESTRRDFHSHTVLHVSTYCTLSSWRKDLITHLEGIQRYLLQFAEMAEEEGAPQPPPAESLCLASVTQPYPRSPKTLRKPDAAPLEYSQEQLSCWLEELEKESKWTEAHMASLKKRQANLSVRAKRIVLKTSAETMEQQVRERFEAVRLALEKEEQAVLGSLEQEQRENSSRMTRLLNDWNQHLKLVRKHISTVRTLQERGAESRQQVSPGNFSCHKKQDAAELAIGPNDENFQKLMKVLGKISKDLQVRLQKKSLLLDSTVVVIDRTACHRQIKVTLSGRGFYVSPDDSSALIHPLQFDQTCCALGLPAISSGRRYWEVDVHCCSSWAVGVAYGSLHRKGQDKSTKLGRNRLSWSLEFRDGRLSVWHNDRHLTLSARAAPDKVGVFVNYQKGRVAFYDADAVKLLQDFSTSCTGVFERAHHQFTEPVFPAFRFFRARDRQPVPDHMEICDLGL
;
A
#
# COMPACT_ATOMS: atom_id res chain seq x y z
N MET A 1 84.33 23.09 19.34
CA MET A 1 83.09 22.80 20.07
C MET A 1 81.85 23.41 19.38
N PHE A 2 81.84 23.57 18.06
CA PHE A 2 80.81 24.34 17.31
C PHE A 2 80.07 23.53 16.22
N THR A 3 80.11 22.20 16.27
CA THR A 3 79.51 21.34 15.23
C THR A 3 78.30 20.53 15.71
N ALA A 4 77.97 20.54 17.00
CA ALA A 4 76.85 19.77 17.56
C ALA A 4 75.49 20.49 17.49
N ASP A 5 75.47 21.83 17.58
CA ASP A 5 74.21 22.61 17.62
C ASP A 5 73.48 22.71 16.27
N SER A 6 74.22 22.62 15.15
CA SER A 6 73.64 22.72 13.81
C SER A 6 73.00 21.41 13.31
N ALA A 7 73.35 20.26 13.90
CA ALA A 7 72.77 18.97 13.55
C ALA A 7 71.42 18.76 14.27
N HIS A 8 71.36 19.15 15.55
CA HIS A 8 70.17 18.97 16.38
C HIS A 8 68.98 19.84 15.91
N THR A 9 69.25 21.09 15.53
CA THR A 9 68.25 22.01 14.96
C THR A 9 67.72 21.56 13.59
N ARG A 10 68.51 20.79 12.83
CA ARG A 10 68.10 20.24 11.52
C ARG A 10 67.22 18.99 11.68
N GLU A 11 67.50 18.17 12.69
CA GLU A 11 66.66 17.02 13.05
C GLU A 11 65.31 17.47 13.62
N GLU A 12 65.27 18.44 14.53
CA GLU A 12 64.00 18.96 15.07
C GLU A 12 63.11 19.59 13.98
N HIS A 13 63.71 20.28 13.01
CA HIS A 13 62.95 20.86 11.90
C HIS A 13 62.41 19.77 10.95
N SER A 14 63.17 18.69 10.73
CA SER A 14 62.74 17.52 9.96
C SER A 14 61.62 16.74 10.66
N GLU A 15 61.65 16.65 11.98
CA GLU A 15 60.62 15.96 12.75
C GLU A 15 59.31 16.77 12.77
N SER A 16 59.42 18.09 12.94
CA SER A 16 58.28 19.00 12.83
C SER A 16 57.61 18.97 11.45
N GLU A 17 58.35 18.78 10.36
CA GLU A 17 57.75 18.68 9.02
C GLU A 17 57.03 17.34 8.83
N ARG A 18 57.62 16.24 9.31
CA ARG A 18 57.00 14.91 9.28
C ARG A 18 55.72 14.84 10.11
N GLU A 19 55.65 15.55 11.23
CA GLU A 19 54.45 15.60 12.06
C GLU A 19 53.32 16.40 11.41
N ARG A 20 53.63 17.54 10.77
CA ARG A 20 52.66 18.32 9.97
C ARG A 20 52.15 17.56 8.76
N GLU A 21 52.97 16.71 8.16
CA GLU A 21 52.58 15.88 7.03
C GLU A 21 51.64 14.74 7.47
N ARG A 22 51.89 14.14 8.65
CA ARG A 22 50.97 13.16 9.27
C ARG A 22 49.62 13.78 9.64
N GLU A 23 49.59 15.00 10.18
CA GLU A 23 48.34 15.71 10.46
C GLU A 23 47.54 16.03 9.18
N ARG A 24 48.23 16.42 8.10
CA ARG A 24 47.61 16.66 6.78
C ARG A 24 47.06 15.38 6.16
N GLU A 25 47.74 14.25 6.32
CA GLU A 25 47.26 12.95 5.88
C GLU A 25 46.09 12.41 6.73
N SER A 26 46.09 12.69 8.04
CA SER A 26 44.97 12.36 8.93
C SER A 26 43.72 13.15 8.55
N THR A 27 43.85 14.47 8.38
CA THR A 27 42.73 15.32 7.93
C THR A 27 42.24 14.97 6.52
N ARG A 28 43.14 14.57 5.60
CA ARG A 28 42.74 14.02 4.29
C ARG A 28 41.98 12.70 4.40
N ARG A 29 42.41 11.81 5.31
CA ARG A 29 41.73 10.53 5.57
C ARG A 29 40.36 10.73 6.20
N ASP A 30 40.22 11.65 7.16
CA ASP A 30 38.95 11.98 7.80
C ASP A 30 37.97 12.62 6.81
N PHE A 31 38.45 13.53 5.96
CA PHE A 31 37.64 14.12 4.89
C PHE A 31 37.20 13.07 3.85
N HIS A 32 38.10 12.15 3.46
CA HIS A 32 37.73 11.02 2.61
C HIS A 32 36.73 10.09 3.28
N SER A 33 36.89 9.79 4.58
CA SER A 33 35.99 8.90 5.32
C SER A 33 34.58 9.51 5.45
N HIS A 34 34.47 10.80 5.77
CA HIS A 34 33.21 11.53 5.79
C HIS A 34 32.55 11.60 4.40
N THR A 35 33.33 11.84 3.34
CA THR A 35 32.81 11.91 1.97
C THR A 35 32.32 10.54 1.49
N VAL A 36 33.05 9.46 1.81
CA VAL A 36 32.67 8.08 1.47
C VAL A 36 31.42 7.64 2.25
N LEU A 37 31.29 8.00 3.53
CA LEU A 37 30.08 7.75 4.31
C LEU A 37 28.86 8.49 3.75
N HIS A 38 29.02 9.76 3.35
CA HIS A 38 27.95 10.57 2.77
C HIS A 38 27.51 10.07 1.39
N VAL A 39 28.45 9.60 0.57
CA VAL A 39 28.15 8.96 -0.73
C VAL A 39 27.49 7.60 -0.52
N SER A 40 27.92 6.82 0.47
CA SER A 40 27.31 5.51 0.80
C SER A 40 25.87 5.65 1.29
N THR A 41 25.56 6.61 2.18
CA THR A 41 24.18 6.89 2.62
C THR A 41 23.30 7.40 1.47
N TYR A 42 23.80 8.28 0.60
CA TYR A 42 23.07 8.70 -0.62
C TYR A 42 22.85 7.54 -1.61
N CYS A 43 23.83 6.65 -1.78
CA CYS A 43 23.71 5.46 -2.62
C CYS A 43 22.67 4.48 -2.07
N THR A 44 22.59 4.29 -0.76
CA THR A 44 21.54 3.46 -0.15
C THR A 44 20.16 4.10 -0.30
N LEU A 45 19.96 5.37 0.06
CA LEU A 45 18.66 6.04 -0.11
C LEU A 45 18.20 6.09 -1.58
N SER A 46 19.12 6.32 -2.53
CA SER A 46 18.80 6.27 -3.97
C SER A 46 18.48 4.87 -4.48
N SER A 47 19.06 3.81 -3.90
CA SER A 47 18.69 2.42 -4.20
C SER A 47 17.27 2.12 -3.75
N TRP A 48 16.88 2.55 -2.55
CA TRP A 48 15.53 2.34 -2.02
C TRP A 48 14.48 3.15 -2.79
N ARG A 49 14.84 4.37 -3.23
CA ARG A 49 14.02 5.17 -4.15
C ARG A 49 13.81 4.45 -5.48
N LYS A 50 14.85 3.83 -6.05
CA LYS A 50 14.75 3.04 -7.29
C LYS A 50 13.90 1.79 -7.12
N ASP A 51 13.99 1.09 -5.99
CA ASP A 51 13.19 -0.11 -5.70
C ASP A 51 11.70 0.22 -5.51
N LEU A 52 11.39 1.34 -4.85
CA LEU A 52 10.02 1.82 -4.69
C LEU A 52 9.44 2.30 -6.04
N ILE A 53 10.23 3.02 -6.84
CA ILE A 53 9.82 3.48 -8.19
C ILE A 53 9.61 2.29 -9.12
N THR A 54 10.52 1.31 -9.16
CA THR A 54 10.36 0.11 -10.00
C THR A 54 9.17 -0.74 -9.58
N HIS A 55 8.82 -0.77 -8.28
CA HIS A 55 7.60 -1.43 -7.82
C HIS A 55 6.33 -0.70 -8.30
N LEU A 56 6.34 0.63 -8.25
CA LEU A 56 5.23 1.47 -8.75
C LEU A 56 5.11 1.42 -10.28
N GLU A 57 6.22 1.42 -11.01
CA GLU A 57 6.28 1.23 -12.47
C GLU A 57 5.83 -0.18 -12.88
N GLY A 58 6.13 -1.21 -12.07
CA GLY A 58 5.62 -2.57 -12.28
C GLY A 58 4.10 -2.64 -12.18
N ILE A 59 3.50 -1.90 -11.25
CA ILE A 59 2.05 -1.75 -11.13
C ILE A 59 1.49 -0.98 -12.34
N GLN A 60 2.17 0.06 -12.81
CA GLN A 60 1.78 0.81 -14.00
C GLN A 60 1.86 -0.03 -15.29
N ARG A 61 2.88 -0.88 -15.46
CA ARG A 61 2.97 -1.84 -16.58
C ARG A 61 1.88 -2.90 -16.53
N TYR A 62 1.54 -3.41 -15.35
CA TYR A 62 0.43 -4.36 -15.20
C TYR A 62 -0.92 -3.75 -15.61
N LEU A 63 -1.11 -2.43 -15.37
CA LEU A 63 -2.30 -1.69 -15.80
C LEU A 63 -2.30 -1.35 -17.30
N LEU A 64 -1.14 -1.04 -17.88
CA LEU A 64 -0.99 -0.79 -19.33
C LEU A 64 -1.16 -2.07 -20.16
N GLN A 65 -0.65 -3.21 -19.67
CA GLN A 65 -0.84 -4.52 -20.32
C GLN A 65 -2.31 -4.97 -20.27
N PHE A 66 -3.07 -4.49 -19.28
CA PHE A 66 -4.52 -4.65 -19.21
C PHE A 66 -5.27 -3.74 -20.21
N ALA A 67 -4.69 -2.62 -20.62
CA ALA A 67 -5.24 -1.68 -21.59
C ALA A 67 -4.93 -2.08 -23.04
N GLU A 68 -3.72 -2.61 -23.33
CA GLU A 68 -3.35 -3.12 -24.65
C GLU A 68 -4.16 -4.36 -25.07
N MET A 69 -4.52 -5.21 -24.10
CA MET A 69 -5.44 -6.34 -24.32
C MET A 69 -6.88 -5.91 -24.71
N ALA A 70 -7.21 -4.62 -24.61
CA ALA A 70 -8.51 -4.07 -24.99
C ALA A 70 -8.51 -3.36 -26.36
N GLU A 71 -7.37 -3.32 -27.08
CA GLU A 71 -7.24 -2.60 -28.36
C GLU A 71 -7.09 -3.48 -29.62
N GLU A 72 -7.00 -4.81 -29.52
CA GLU A 72 -7.00 -5.68 -30.71
C GLU A 72 -8.42 -6.06 -31.18
N GLU A 73 -9.08 -5.16 -31.90
CA GLU A 73 -9.88 -5.51 -33.09
C GLU A 73 -9.86 -4.32 -34.07
N GLY A 74 -9.06 -4.47 -35.12
CA GLY A 74 -8.90 -3.46 -36.18
C GLY A 74 -10.13 -3.37 -37.10
N ALA A 75 -10.52 -2.14 -37.45
CA ALA A 75 -11.45 -1.86 -38.54
C ALA A 75 -10.76 -1.05 -39.65
N PRO A 76 -11.10 -1.27 -40.95
CA PRO A 76 -10.34 -0.77 -42.08
C PRO A 76 -10.59 0.71 -42.37
N GLN A 77 -9.58 1.40 -42.92
CA GLN A 77 -9.68 2.79 -43.35
C GLN A 77 -10.60 2.96 -44.59
N PRO A 78 -11.37 4.07 -44.67
CA PRO A 78 -12.13 4.43 -45.87
C PRO A 78 -11.22 5.07 -46.94
N PRO A 79 -11.59 5.00 -48.23
CA PRO A 79 -10.81 5.59 -49.32
C PRO A 79 -10.88 7.13 -49.32
N PRO A 80 -9.91 7.82 -49.97
CA PRO A 80 -9.81 9.27 -49.95
C PRO A 80 -10.88 9.94 -50.81
N ALA A 81 -11.33 11.10 -50.35
CA ALA A 81 -12.31 11.94 -51.03
C ALA A 81 -11.68 12.65 -52.24
N GLU A 82 -12.27 12.47 -53.42
CA GLU A 82 -12.03 13.34 -54.56
C GLU A 82 -12.86 14.63 -54.44
N SER A 83 -12.17 15.72 -54.76
CA SER A 83 -12.60 17.11 -54.68
C SER A 83 -13.69 17.45 -55.69
N LEU A 84 -14.78 18.09 -55.25
CA LEU A 84 -15.49 19.08 -56.09
C LEU A 84 -15.94 20.30 -55.24
N CYS A 85 -15.17 21.36 -55.44
CA CYS A 85 -15.46 22.80 -55.47
C CYS A 85 -16.63 23.42 -54.68
N LEU A 86 -16.27 24.51 -53.99
CA LEU A 86 -17.12 25.58 -53.47
C LEU A 86 -18.16 26.08 -54.46
N ALA A 87 -19.40 26.25 -53.98
CA ALA A 87 -20.24 27.38 -54.36
C ALA A 87 -21.07 27.83 -53.15
N SER A 88 -20.74 29.00 -52.63
CA SER A 88 -21.54 29.78 -51.69
C SER A 88 -22.85 30.18 -52.35
N VAL A 89 -24.00 29.78 -51.79
CA VAL A 89 -25.29 30.44 -52.10
C VAL A 89 -26.11 30.57 -50.82
N THR A 90 -26.28 31.83 -50.45
CA THR A 90 -27.27 32.41 -49.55
C THR A 90 -28.72 32.03 -49.90
N GLN A 91 -29.52 31.82 -48.85
CA GLN A 91 -31.00 31.90 -48.78
C GLN A 91 -31.85 30.79 -49.43
N PRO A 92 -33.15 30.67 -49.10
CA PRO A 92 -33.87 30.97 -47.84
C PRO A 92 -34.77 29.80 -47.38
N TYR A 93 -35.23 29.85 -46.12
CA TYR A 93 -36.32 29.01 -45.62
C TYR A 93 -37.55 29.06 -46.56
N PRO A 94 -38.14 27.92 -46.96
CA PRO A 94 -39.49 27.92 -47.51
C PRO A 94 -40.48 28.22 -46.38
N ARG A 95 -41.14 29.38 -46.50
CA ARG A 95 -42.34 29.72 -45.72
C ARG A 95 -43.44 28.70 -46.04
N SER A 96 -44.27 28.42 -45.04
CA SER A 96 -45.55 27.70 -45.17
C SER A 96 -46.33 28.14 -46.41
N PRO A 97 -47.04 27.25 -47.12
CA PRO A 97 -47.86 27.68 -48.25
C PRO A 97 -48.89 28.71 -47.79
N LYS A 98 -48.72 29.94 -48.28
CA LYS A 98 -49.70 31.02 -48.19
C LYS A 98 -50.99 30.52 -48.85
N THR A 99 -52.12 30.68 -48.17
CA THR A 99 -53.46 30.58 -48.75
C THR A 99 -53.56 31.50 -49.96
N LEU A 100 -53.44 30.94 -51.16
CA LEU A 100 -53.67 31.66 -52.40
C LEU A 100 -55.20 31.76 -52.61
N ARG A 101 -55.76 32.95 -52.39
CA ARG A 101 -57.08 33.29 -52.94
C ARG A 101 -56.96 33.24 -54.48
N LYS A 102 -57.71 32.34 -55.12
CA LYS A 102 -57.88 32.33 -56.58
C LYS A 102 -59.08 33.26 -56.92
N PRO A 103 -58.94 34.19 -57.87
CA PRO A 103 -60.08 34.89 -58.46
C PRO A 103 -60.86 33.95 -59.38
N ASP A 104 -62.13 34.26 -59.62
CA ASP A 104 -63.03 33.52 -60.51
C ASP A 104 -62.36 33.19 -61.86
N ALA A 105 -62.11 31.90 -62.10
CA ALA A 105 -61.65 31.35 -63.36
C ALA A 105 -62.27 29.95 -63.52
N ALA A 106 -62.75 29.64 -64.72
CA ALA A 106 -63.52 28.46 -65.15
C ALA A 106 -63.05 27.10 -64.57
N PRO A 107 -63.93 26.06 -64.56
CA PRO A 107 -63.52 24.71 -64.16
C PRO A 107 -62.40 24.24 -65.07
N LEU A 108 -61.18 24.18 -64.54
CA LEU A 108 -60.10 23.42 -65.17
C LEU A 108 -60.47 21.95 -64.97
N GLU A 109 -61.12 21.33 -65.95
CA GLU A 109 -61.15 19.87 -66.04
C GLU A 109 -59.71 19.40 -66.27
N TYR A 110 -59.06 18.95 -65.20
CA TYR A 110 -57.76 18.32 -65.30
C TYR A 110 -57.91 17.00 -66.05
N SER A 111 -57.12 16.77 -67.09
CA SER A 111 -57.21 15.51 -67.83
C SER A 111 -56.82 14.34 -66.91
N GLN A 112 -57.37 13.15 -67.16
CA GLN A 112 -57.07 11.95 -66.38
C GLN A 112 -55.56 11.63 -66.35
N GLU A 113 -54.84 12.02 -67.40
CA GLU A 113 -53.38 11.95 -67.51
C GLU A 113 -52.68 12.89 -66.52
N GLN A 114 -53.19 14.11 -66.32
CA GLN A 114 -52.65 15.06 -65.34
C GLN A 114 -52.79 14.55 -63.90
N LEU A 115 -53.93 13.94 -63.56
CA LEU A 115 -54.15 13.34 -62.26
C LEU A 115 -53.24 12.12 -62.00
N SER A 116 -53.00 11.30 -63.03
CA SER A 116 -52.07 10.17 -62.96
C SER A 116 -50.63 10.64 -62.73
N CYS A 117 -50.19 11.68 -63.45
CA CYS A 117 -48.88 12.30 -63.24
C CYS A 117 -48.72 12.82 -61.80
N TRP A 118 -49.73 13.50 -61.25
CA TRP A 118 -49.68 13.99 -59.87
C TRP A 118 -49.67 12.87 -58.83
N LEU A 119 -50.41 11.78 -59.05
CA LEU A 119 -50.36 10.61 -58.16
C LEU A 119 -48.97 9.98 -58.16
N GLU A 120 -48.36 9.80 -59.33
CA GLU A 120 -46.98 9.28 -59.42
C GLU A 120 -45.96 10.20 -58.73
N GLU A 121 -46.11 11.53 -58.87
CA GLU A 121 -45.27 12.50 -58.17
C GLU A 121 -45.45 12.39 -56.64
N LEU A 122 -46.68 12.31 -56.15
CA LEU A 122 -46.96 12.15 -54.72
C LEU A 122 -46.48 10.79 -54.17
N GLU A 123 -46.55 9.72 -54.94
CA GLU A 123 -46.00 8.42 -54.56
C GLU A 123 -44.46 8.42 -54.51
N LYS A 124 -43.81 9.09 -55.47
CA LYS A 124 -42.36 9.30 -55.45
C LYS A 124 -41.96 10.13 -54.25
N GLU A 125 -42.70 11.19 -53.95
CA GLU A 125 -42.47 12.05 -52.78
C GLU A 125 -42.70 11.28 -51.46
N SER A 126 -43.74 10.43 -51.39
CA SER A 126 -44.00 9.55 -50.24
C SER A 126 -42.83 8.58 -50.00
N LYS A 127 -42.37 7.88 -51.04
CA LYS A 127 -41.22 6.97 -50.94
C LYS A 127 -39.94 7.72 -50.55
N TRP A 128 -39.72 8.91 -51.11
CA TRP A 128 -38.57 9.75 -50.78
C TRP A 128 -38.61 10.21 -49.32
N THR A 129 -39.76 10.68 -48.84
CA THR A 129 -39.93 11.13 -47.45
C THR A 129 -39.79 9.97 -46.46
N GLU A 130 -40.30 8.78 -46.77
CA GLU A 130 -40.09 7.56 -45.95
C GLU A 130 -38.61 7.19 -45.83
N ALA A 131 -37.89 7.17 -46.95
CA ALA A 131 -36.45 6.91 -46.96
C ALA A 131 -35.68 7.97 -46.19
N HIS A 132 -36.07 9.24 -46.32
CA HIS A 132 -35.48 10.35 -45.58
C HIS A 132 -35.72 10.21 -44.07
N MET A 133 -36.94 9.89 -43.64
CA MET A 133 -37.26 9.62 -42.24
C MET A 133 -36.47 8.43 -41.67
N ALA A 134 -36.32 7.34 -42.45
CA ALA A 134 -35.53 6.18 -42.03
C ALA A 134 -34.05 6.56 -41.84
N SER A 135 -33.49 7.37 -42.73
CA SER A 135 -32.13 7.92 -42.61
C SER A 135 -31.97 8.78 -41.34
N LEU A 136 -32.94 9.65 -41.04
CA LEU A 136 -32.93 10.46 -39.82
C LEU A 136 -32.99 9.60 -38.55
N LYS A 137 -33.84 8.58 -38.50
CA LYS A 137 -33.90 7.62 -37.38
C LYS A 137 -32.57 6.89 -37.17
N LYS A 138 -31.92 6.44 -38.26
CA LYS A 138 -30.58 5.83 -38.21
C LYS A 138 -29.54 6.80 -37.65
N ARG A 139 -29.57 8.06 -38.09
CA ARG A 139 -28.67 9.11 -37.57
C ARG A 139 -28.91 9.40 -36.09
N GLN A 140 -30.16 9.44 -35.64
CA GLN A 140 -30.51 9.61 -34.22
C GLN A 140 -29.94 8.47 -33.36
N ALA A 141 -30.08 7.21 -33.81
CA ALA A 141 -29.49 6.05 -33.13
C ALA A 141 -27.95 6.16 -33.04
N ASN A 142 -27.28 6.52 -34.14
CA ASN A 142 -25.83 6.71 -34.17
C ASN A 142 -25.35 7.82 -33.21
N LEU A 143 -26.08 8.94 -33.15
CA LEU A 143 -25.79 10.01 -32.20
C LEU A 143 -25.96 9.55 -30.74
N SER A 144 -26.99 8.75 -30.45
CA SER A 144 -27.20 8.16 -29.12
C SER A 144 -26.05 7.25 -28.69
N VAL A 145 -25.58 6.37 -29.59
CA VAL A 145 -24.42 5.50 -29.32
C VAL A 145 -23.16 6.33 -29.09
N ARG A 146 -22.91 7.34 -29.93
CA ARG A 146 -21.76 8.25 -29.76
C ARG A 146 -21.83 9.00 -28.44
N ALA A 147 -22.99 9.50 -28.05
CA ALA A 147 -23.20 10.18 -26.78
C ALA A 147 -22.89 9.24 -25.59
N LYS A 148 -23.42 8.01 -25.59
CA LYS A 148 -23.09 7.00 -24.55
C LYS A 148 -21.59 6.73 -24.47
N ARG A 149 -20.91 6.60 -25.62
CA ARG A 149 -19.46 6.39 -25.67
C ARG A 149 -18.68 7.57 -25.10
N ILE A 150 -19.08 8.81 -25.41
CA ILE A 150 -18.45 10.01 -24.85
C ILE A 150 -18.62 10.03 -23.33
N VAL A 151 -19.83 9.78 -22.83
CA VAL A 151 -20.10 9.76 -21.37
C VAL A 151 -19.25 8.71 -20.66
N LEU A 152 -19.19 7.48 -21.20
CA LEU A 152 -18.36 6.42 -20.63
C LEU A 152 -16.87 6.78 -20.65
N LYS A 153 -16.38 7.36 -21.75
CA LYS A 153 -14.99 7.80 -21.87
C LYS A 153 -14.64 8.88 -20.85
N THR A 154 -15.45 9.93 -20.75
CA THR A 154 -15.25 11.02 -19.78
C THR A 154 -15.34 10.51 -18.34
N SER A 155 -16.24 9.56 -18.06
CA SER A 155 -16.31 8.92 -16.74
C SER A 155 -15.05 8.12 -16.42
N ALA A 156 -14.50 7.36 -17.37
CA ALA A 156 -13.25 6.62 -17.19
C ALA A 156 -12.05 7.55 -16.94
N GLU A 157 -11.93 8.62 -17.73
CA GLU A 157 -10.90 9.65 -17.56
C GLU A 157 -10.98 10.30 -16.17
N THR A 158 -12.20 10.58 -15.69
CA THR A 158 -12.41 11.15 -14.35
C THR A 158 -11.98 10.18 -13.24
N MET A 159 -12.33 8.89 -13.36
CA MET A 159 -11.91 7.86 -12.39
C MET A 159 -10.39 7.70 -12.38
N GLU A 160 -9.75 7.67 -13.56
CA GLU A 160 -8.29 7.63 -13.66
C GLU A 160 -7.64 8.84 -12.97
N GLN A 161 -8.16 10.04 -13.22
CA GLN A 161 -7.66 11.26 -12.62
C GLN A 161 -7.74 11.20 -11.09
N GLN A 162 -8.87 10.77 -10.53
CA GLN A 162 -9.04 10.63 -9.08
C GLN A 162 -8.03 9.64 -8.47
N VAL A 163 -7.79 8.51 -9.13
CA VAL A 163 -6.78 7.54 -8.67
C VAL A 163 -5.39 8.18 -8.69
N ARG A 164 -5.01 8.86 -9.77
CA ARG A 164 -3.71 9.54 -9.89
C ARG A 164 -3.53 10.59 -8.79
N GLU A 165 -4.54 11.41 -8.53
CA GLU A 165 -4.53 12.42 -7.48
C GLU A 165 -4.30 11.82 -6.09
N ARG A 166 -4.95 10.69 -5.76
CA ARG A 166 -4.74 10.00 -4.47
C ARG A 166 -3.32 9.48 -4.32
N PHE A 167 -2.74 8.91 -5.39
CA PHE A 167 -1.34 8.46 -5.37
C PHE A 167 -0.34 9.62 -5.35
N GLU A 168 -0.66 10.75 -5.99
CA GLU A 168 0.14 11.97 -5.91
C GLU A 168 0.20 12.51 -4.48
N ALA A 169 -0.94 12.55 -3.79
CA ALA A 169 -0.99 13.00 -2.39
C ALA A 169 -0.07 12.16 -1.48
N VAL A 170 -0.02 10.83 -1.68
CA VAL A 170 0.90 9.95 -0.94
C VAL A 170 2.36 10.24 -1.29
N ARG A 171 2.68 10.44 -2.57
CA ARG A 171 4.05 10.78 -3.01
C ARG A 171 4.52 12.10 -2.42
N LEU A 172 3.71 13.15 -2.50
CA LEU A 172 4.03 14.47 -1.92
C LEU A 172 4.21 14.41 -0.40
N ALA A 173 3.41 13.60 0.30
CA ALA A 173 3.56 13.41 1.74
C ALA A 173 4.90 12.74 2.09
N LEU A 174 5.31 11.71 1.33
CA LEU A 174 6.59 11.04 1.51
C LEU A 174 7.77 11.97 1.20
N GLU A 175 7.71 12.74 0.11
CA GLU A 175 8.75 13.72 -0.25
C GLU A 175 8.91 14.81 0.81
N LYS A 176 7.79 15.30 1.36
CA LYS A 176 7.81 16.28 2.45
C LYS A 176 8.48 15.73 3.70
N GLU A 177 8.18 14.48 4.07
CA GLU A 177 8.79 13.84 5.24
C GLU A 177 10.29 13.56 5.01
N GLU A 178 10.66 13.12 3.81
CA GLU A 178 12.07 12.95 3.42
C GLU A 178 12.86 14.26 3.59
N GLN A 179 12.33 15.36 3.06
CA GLN A 179 12.97 16.68 3.19
C GLN A 179 13.06 17.14 4.65
N ALA A 180 12.05 16.86 5.47
CA ALA A 180 12.08 17.20 6.90
C ALA A 180 13.19 16.42 7.64
N VAL A 181 13.31 15.12 7.37
CA VAL A 181 14.36 14.28 7.98
C VAL A 181 15.75 14.71 7.54
N LEU A 182 15.95 14.96 6.23
CA LEU A 182 17.23 15.44 5.70
C LEU A 182 17.59 16.82 6.26
N GLY A 183 16.62 17.74 6.33
CA GLY A 183 16.82 19.07 6.90
C GLY A 183 17.22 19.04 8.37
N SER A 184 16.63 18.13 9.16
CA SER A 184 17.02 17.92 10.56
C SER A 184 18.47 17.41 10.68
N LEU A 185 18.88 16.50 9.80
CA LEU A 185 20.24 15.96 9.80
C LEU A 185 21.28 17.03 9.41
N GLU A 186 20.98 17.83 8.39
CA GLU A 186 21.83 18.96 7.98
C GLU A 186 21.94 20.03 9.07
N GLN A 187 20.87 20.25 9.84
CA GLN A 187 20.90 21.16 10.98
C GLN A 187 21.82 20.62 12.10
N GLU A 188 21.68 19.35 12.47
CA GLU A 188 22.56 18.72 13.47
C GLU A 188 24.03 18.77 13.04
N GLN A 189 24.31 18.54 11.76
CA GLN A 189 25.66 18.66 11.19
C GLN A 189 26.20 20.10 11.30
N ARG A 190 25.37 21.11 10.99
CA ARG A 190 25.75 22.53 11.10
C ARG A 190 26.01 22.95 12.54
N GLU A 191 25.20 22.46 13.48
CA GLU A 191 25.37 22.71 14.92
C GLU A 191 26.67 22.06 15.44
N ASN A 192 26.94 20.82 15.06
CA ASN A 192 28.18 20.11 15.40
C ASN A 192 29.42 20.80 14.82
N SER A 193 29.36 21.23 13.56
CA SER A 193 30.44 22.00 12.92
C SER A 193 30.69 23.33 13.63
N SER A 194 29.61 24.03 14.01
CA SER A 194 29.71 25.30 14.75
C SER A 194 30.25 25.11 16.17
N ARG A 195 29.94 23.98 16.82
CA ARG A 195 30.53 23.61 18.12
C ARG A 195 32.02 23.32 17.95
N MET A 196 32.42 22.53 16.96
CA MET A 196 33.81 22.23 16.67
C MET A 196 34.66 23.48 16.45
N THR A 197 34.17 24.43 15.61
CA THR A 197 34.86 25.70 15.37
C THR A 197 35.04 26.53 16.65
N ARG A 198 34.03 26.55 17.54
CA ARG A 198 34.13 27.24 18.83
C ARG A 198 35.20 26.61 19.72
N LEU A 199 35.22 25.29 19.83
CA LEU A 199 36.25 24.59 20.59
C LEU A 199 37.65 24.86 20.04
N LEU A 200 37.84 24.77 18.73
CA LEU A 200 39.13 25.09 18.09
C LEU A 200 39.58 26.51 18.39
N ASN A 201 38.67 27.49 18.38
CA ASN A 201 38.99 28.86 18.75
C ASN A 201 39.39 28.98 20.23
N ASP A 202 38.66 28.34 21.13
CA ASP A 202 38.95 28.39 22.56
C ASP A 202 40.29 27.71 22.91
N TRP A 203 40.62 26.59 22.24
CA TRP A 203 41.92 25.92 22.37
C TRP A 203 43.05 26.75 21.78
N ASN A 204 42.83 27.41 20.64
CA ASN A 204 43.81 28.32 20.05
C ASN A 204 44.09 29.53 20.94
N GLN A 205 43.05 30.10 21.59
CA GLN A 205 43.23 31.19 22.55
C GLN A 205 44.02 30.73 23.78
N HIS A 206 43.69 29.54 24.30
CA HIS A 206 44.44 28.95 25.40
C HIS A 206 45.91 28.73 25.03
N LEU A 207 46.18 28.16 23.85
CA LEU A 207 47.54 27.98 23.35
C LEU A 207 48.32 29.31 23.25
N LYS A 208 47.68 30.40 22.81
CA LYS A 208 48.29 31.75 22.80
C LYS A 208 48.64 32.21 24.22
N LEU A 209 47.76 31.97 25.20
CA LEU A 209 48.00 32.31 26.61
C LEU A 209 49.18 31.52 27.18
N VAL A 210 49.23 30.20 26.96
CA VAL A 210 50.35 29.35 27.40
C VAL A 210 51.67 29.82 26.78
N ARG A 211 51.68 30.10 25.47
CA ARG A 211 52.87 30.64 24.78
C ARG A 211 53.34 31.96 25.38
N LYS A 212 52.42 32.86 25.76
CA LYS A 212 52.74 34.12 26.43
C LYS A 212 53.34 33.91 27.83
N HIS A 213 52.83 32.94 28.59
CA HIS A 213 53.43 32.59 29.88
C HIS A 213 54.85 32.02 29.69
N ILE A 214 55.07 31.15 28.71
CA ILE A 214 56.39 30.61 28.38
C ILE A 214 57.38 31.73 28.02
N SER A 215 56.99 32.68 27.17
CA SER A 215 57.88 33.80 26.81
C SER A 215 58.22 34.67 28.01
N THR A 216 57.23 34.98 28.86
CA THR A 216 57.43 35.76 30.09
C THR A 216 58.43 35.06 31.02
N VAL A 217 58.27 33.76 31.26
CA VAL A 217 59.19 32.98 32.10
C VAL A 217 60.60 32.93 31.50
N ARG A 218 60.76 32.76 30.18
CA ARG A 218 62.08 32.82 29.51
C ARG A 218 62.75 34.18 29.69
N THR A 219 62.03 35.29 29.52
CA THR A 219 62.59 36.63 29.75
C THR A 219 63.00 36.86 31.20
N LEU A 220 62.27 36.30 32.17
CA LEU A 220 62.63 36.33 33.60
C LEU A 220 63.82 35.42 33.94
N GLN A 221 64.14 34.44 33.10
CA GLN A 221 65.30 33.57 33.24
C GLN A 221 66.59 34.25 32.75
N GLU A 222 66.49 35.12 31.74
CA GLU A 222 67.61 35.89 31.17
C GLU A 222 67.98 37.14 31.99
N ARG A 223 67.02 37.70 32.76
CA ARG A 223 67.27 38.80 33.72
C ARG A 223 67.80 38.22 35.05
N GLY A 224 68.97 38.68 35.50
CA GLY A 224 69.65 38.20 36.71
C GLY A 224 68.84 38.30 38.02
N ALA A 225 69.39 37.68 39.08
CA ALA A 225 68.74 37.28 40.33
C ALA A 225 67.88 38.33 41.08
N GLU A 226 68.05 39.63 40.82
CA GLU A 226 67.39 40.72 41.54
C GLU A 226 65.89 40.89 41.18
N SER A 227 65.43 40.37 40.04
CA SER A 227 64.03 40.50 39.60
C SER A 227 63.11 39.33 39.97
N ARG A 228 63.62 38.30 40.69
CA ARG A 228 62.88 37.05 41.00
C ARG A 228 61.97 37.11 42.23
N GLN A 229 62.09 38.13 43.09
CA GLN A 229 61.36 38.21 44.38
C GLN A 229 59.88 38.61 44.27
N GLN A 230 59.35 38.95 43.07
CA GLN A 230 57.96 39.40 42.91
C GLN A 230 57.00 38.41 42.22
N VAL A 231 57.45 37.21 41.84
CA VAL A 231 56.61 36.32 41.02
C VAL A 231 56.13 35.11 41.82
N SER A 232 54.85 35.13 42.19
CA SER A 232 54.18 34.03 42.89
C SER A 232 53.84 32.88 41.93
N PRO A 233 54.05 31.59 42.30
CA PRO A 233 53.79 30.44 41.44
C PRO A 233 52.36 30.34 40.90
N GLY A 234 51.38 30.94 41.60
CA GLY A 234 49.98 30.97 41.21
C GLY A 234 49.68 31.75 39.92
N ASN A 235 50.59 32.62 39.47
CA ASN A 235 50.35 33.51 38.32
C ASN A 235 50.47 32.83 36.95
N PHE A 236 50.94 31.57 36.87
CA PHE A 236 51.14 30.85 35.60
C PHE A 236 50.28 29.58 35.42
N SER A 237 49.38 29.30 36.37
CA SER A 237 48.50 28.12 36.27
C SER A 237 47.47 28.29 35.15
N CYS A 238 47.51 27.39 34.16
CA CYS A 238 46.67 27.46 32.97
C CYS A 238 46.21 26.07 32.50
N HIS A 239 45.81 25.19 33.42
CA HIS A 239 45.35 23.85 33.05
C HIS A 239 43.92 23.90 32.50
N LYS A 240 43.76 23.69 31.19
CA LYS A 240 42.46 23.43 30.55
C LYS A 240 42.29 21.92 30.39
N LYS A 241 41.18 21.37 30.91
CA LYS A 241 40.79 19.97 30.72
C LYS A 241 39.81 19.85 29.56
N GLN A 242 39.82 18.70 28.91
CA GLN A 242 38.86 18.34 27.87
C GLN A 242 37.47 18.17 28.50
N ASP A 243 36.45 18.82 27.92
CA ASP A 243 35.08 18.79 28.46
C ASP A 243 34.27 17.63 27.84
N ALA A 244 33.32 17.08 28.58
CA ALA A 244 32.42 16.01 28.13
C ALA A 244 31.61 16.43 26.89
N ALA A 245 31.30 17.73 26.76
CA ALA A 245 30.66 18.29 25.57
C ALA A 245 31.56 18.31 24.32
N GLU A 246 32.88 18.20 24.47
CA GLU A 246 33.84 18.07 23.36
C GLU A 246 33.89 16.63 22.84
N LEU A 247 33.80 15.65 23.74
CA LEU A 247 33.79 14.22 23.41
C LEU A 247 32.48 13.77 22.72
N ALA A 248 31.38 14.50 22.95
CA ALA A 248 30.07 14.22 22.35
C ALA A 248 29.90 14.77 20.92
N ILE A 249 30.91 15.44 20.35
CA ILE A 249 30.83 15.97 18.97
C ILE A 249 31.23 14.86 18.01
N GLY A 250 30.23 14.18 17.46
CA GLY A 250 30.40 13.14 16.46
C GLY A 250 29.06 12.82 15.78
N PRO A 251 29.06 12.08 14.65
CA PRO A 251 27.84 11.57 14.07
C PRO A 251 27.10 10.71 15.09
N ASN A 252 25.81 10.98 15.27
CA ASN A 252 24.97 10.28 16.23
C ASN A 252 24.51 8.93 15.64
N ASP A 253 25.45 8.00 15.54
CA ASP A 253 25.25 6.70 14.89
C ASP A 253 24.10 5.91 15.53
N GLU A 254 23.92 6.00 16.85
CA GLU A 254 22.80 5.35 17.53
C GLU A 254 21.44 5.90 17.10
N ASN A 255 21.31 7.22 17.00
CA ASN A 255 20.06 7.83 16.56
C ASN A 255 19.82 7.57 15.06
N PHE A 256 20.86 7.56 14.23
CA PHE A 256 20.76 7.16 12.84
C PHE A 256 20.26 5.71 12.70
N GLN A 257 20.81 4.76 13.46
CA GLN A 257 20.35 3.37 13.46
C GLN A 257 18.89 3.23 13.92
N LYS A 258 18.46 4.02 14.93
CA LYS A 258 17.06 4.07 15.36
C LYS A 258 16.17 4.60 14.23
N LEU A 259 16.57 5.69 13.58
CA LEU A 259 15.85 6.29 12.45
C LEU A 259 15.68 5.28 11.30
N MET A 260 16.75 4.62 10.88
CA MET A 260 16.71 3.63 9.80
C MET A 260 15.79 2.44 10.13
N LYS A 261 15.79 1.97 11.39
CA LYS A 261 14.87 0.92 11.85
C LYS A 261 13.40 1.38 11.78
N VAL A 262 13.10 2.62 12.17
CA VAL A 262 11.75 3.18 12.11
C VAL A 262 11.29 3.34 10.66
N LEU A 263 12.12 3.93 9.80
CA LEU A 263 11.83 4.11 8.37
C LEU A 263 11.61 2.75 7.66
N GLY A 264 12.45 1.75 7.98
CA GLY A 264 12.28 0.39 7.45
C GLY A 264 10.93 -0.24 7.84
N LYS A 265 10.48 -0.04 9.09
CA LYS A 265 9.15 -0.49 9.53
C LYS A 265 8.03 0.22 8.78
N ILE A 266 8.08 1.56 8.69
CA ILE A 266 7.07 2.36 7.98
C ILE A 266 6.97 1.94 6.51
N SER A 267 8.10 1.76 5.84
CA SER A 267 8.16 1.33 4.45
C SER A 267 7.50 -0.04 4.26
N LYS A 268 7.84 -1.01 5.12
CA LYS A 268 7.23 -2.34 5.09
C LYS A 268 5.72 -2.27 5.34
N ASP A 269 5.28 -1.52 6.35
CA ASP A 269 3.86 -1.38 6.67
C ASP A 269 3.08 -0.70 5.54
N LEU A 270 3.67 0.32 4.91
CA LEU A 270 3.07 0.96 3.73
C LEU A 270 2.94 -0.03 2.58
N GLN A 271 3.98 -0.82 2.29
CA GLN A 271 3.96 -1.84 1.25
C GLN A 271 2.87 -2.89 1.51
N VAL A 272 2.78 -3.39 2.74
CA VAL A 272 1.74 -4.33 3.17
C VAL A 272 0.35 -3.72 2.98
N ARG A 273 0.10 -2.49 3.46
CA ARG A 273 -1.18 -1.80 3.26
C ARG A 273 -1.53 -1.62 1.79
N LEU A 274 -0.55 -1.27 0.95
CA LEU A 274 -0.74 -1.11 -0.49
C LEU A 274 -0.99 -2.44 -1.21
N GLN A 275 -0.45 -3.55 -0.74
CA GLN A 275 -0.74 -4.90 -1.26
C GLN A 275 -2.11 -5.37 -0.83
N LYS A 276 -2.52 -5.06 0.41
CA LYS A 276 -3.81 -5.39 0.99
C LYS A 276 -5.00 -4.74 0.27
N LYS A 277 -4.78 -3.61 -0.42
CA LYS A 277 -5.84 -2.83 -1.09
C LYS A 277 -6.78 -3.67 -1.96
N SER A 278 -6.27 -4.64 -2.71
CA SER A 278 -7.08 -5.46 -3.61
C SER A 278 -8.02 -6.39 -2.86
N LEU A 279 -7.61 -6.91 -1.71
CA LEU A 279 -8.44 -7.74 -0.83
C LEU A 279 -9.51 -6.88 -0.14
N LEU A 280 -9.14 -5.66 0.26
CA LEU A 280 -10.04 -4.71 0.93
C LEU A 280 -11.19 -4.24 0.04
N LEU A 281 -10.98 -4.13 -1.28
CA LEU A 281 -12.06 -3.83 -2.24
C LEU A 281 -13.17 -4.90 -2.24
N ASP A 282 -12.82 -6.14 -1.90
CA ASP A 282 -13.76 -7.26 -1.79
C ASP A 282 -14.21 -7.48 -0.33
N SER A 283 -13.94 -6.54 0.59
CA SER A 283 -14.28 -6.68 2.01
C SER A 283 -15.78 -6.88 2.26
N THR A 284 -16.12 -7.56 3.35
CA THR A 284 -17.52 -7.77 3.75
C THR A 284 -17.63 -7.81 5.27
N VAL A 285 -18.63 -7.10 5.78
CA VAL A 285 -18.98 -7.14 7.20
C VAL A 285 -19.56 -8.51 7.54
N VAL A 286 -18.88 -9.23 8.44
CA VAL A 286 -19.33 -10.52 8.95
C VAL A 286 -19.84 -10.35 10.38
N VAL A 287 -21.00 -10.93 10.67
CA VAL A 287 -21.57 -11.03 12.02
C VAL A 287 -21.87 -12.48 12.35
N ILE A 288 -21.72 -12.86 13.60
CA ILE A 288 -21.93 -14.24 14.04
C ILE A 288 -23.44 -14.52 14.18
N ASP A 289 -23.90 -15.60 13.54
CA ASP A 289 -25.29 -16.06 13.64
C ASP A 289 -25.52 -16.75 14.98
N ARG A 290 -26.17 -16.02 15.90
CA ARG A 290 -26.51 -16.52 17.24
C ARG A 290 -27.36 -17.80 17.22
N THR A 291 -28.13 -18.04 16.16
CA THR A 291 -29.00 -19.24 16.03
C THR A 291 -28.24 -20.49 15.54
N ALA A 292 -27.11 -20.28 14.87
CA ALA A 292 -26.23 -21.32 14.33
C ALA A 292 -24.93 -21.48 15.14
N CYS A 293 -24.89 -20.99 16.38
CA CYS A 293 -23.75 -21.09 17.29
C CYS A 293 -23.93 -22.17 18.35
N HIS A 294 -22.88 -22.93 18.64
CA HIS A 294 -22.87 -23.84 19.78
C HIS A 294 -23.27 -23.14 21.09
N ARG A 295 -23.97 -23.82 22.00
CA ARG A 295 -24.54 -23.23 23.24
C ARG A 295 -23.52 -22.52 24.14
N GLN A 296 -22.28 -23.01 24.13
CA GLN A 296 -21.16 -22.46 24.92
C GLN A 296 -20.51 -21.24 24.26
N ILE A 297 -20.87 -20.89 23.02
CA ILE A 297 -20.36 -19.70 22.35
C ILE A 297 -21.28 -18.54 22.68
N LYS A 298 -20.73 -17.52 23.35
CA LYS A 298 -21.43 -16.25 23.60
C LYS A 298 -20.93 -15.23 22.59
N VAL A 299 -21.87 -14.51 21.99
CA VAL A 299 -21.60 -13.48 20.99
C VAL A 299 -21.78 -12.12 21.64
N THR A 300 -20.86 -11.20 21.41
CA THR A 300 -20.94 -9.83 21.93
C THR A 300 -22.13 -9.06 21.34
N LEU A 301 -22.44 -7.91 21.92
CA LEU A 301 -23.55 -7.06 21.45
C LEU A 301 -23.36 -6.61 20.00
N SER A 302 -22.11 -6.35 19.58
CA SER A 302 -21.77 -5.95 18.20
C SER A 302 -21.98 -7.07 17.17
N GLY A 303 -22.11 -8.33 17.62
CA GLY A 303 -22.19 -9.48 16.73
C GLY A 303 -20.84 -9.89 16.11
N ARG A 304 -19.76 -9.16 16.36
CA ARG A 304 -18.43 -9.41 15.78
C ARG A 304 -17.49 -10.20 16.69
N GLY A 305 -17.59 -9.97 18.01
CA GLY A 305 -16.80 -10.68 19.00
C GLY A 305 -17.55 -11.91 19.51
N PHE A 306 -16.84 -12.99 19.79
CA PHE A 306 -17.44 -14.21 20.32
C PHE A 306 -16.41 -15.05 21.07
N TYR A 307 -16.83 -15.68 22.16
CA TYR A 307 -15.96 -16.42 23.09
C TYR A 307 -16.66 -17.64 23.67
N VAL A 308 -15.86 -18.55 24.22
CA VAL A 308 -16.37 -19.74 24.90
C VAL A 308 -16.64 -19.41 26.37
N SER A 309 -17.88 -19.64 26.82
CA SER A 309 -18.25 -19.64 28.23
C SER A 309 -18.60 -21.07 28.69
N PRO A 310 -18.12 -21.51 29.86
CA PRO A 310 -18.49 -22.79 30.44
C PRO A 310 -19.96 -22.84 30.89
N ASP A 311 -20.63 -21.70 31.02
CA ASP A 311 -21.98 -21.61 31.55
C ASP A 311 -23.01 -22.25 30.60
N ASP A 312 -23.62 -23.33 31.08
CA ASP A 312 -24.69 -24.04 30.40
C ASP A 312 -26.03 -23.37 30.72
N SER A 313 -26.27 -22.20 30.12
CA SER A 313 -27.58 -21.56 30.24
C SER A 313 -28.61 -22.42 29.48
N SER A 314 -29.64 -22.87 30.18
CA SER A 314 -30.75 -23.74 29.75
C SER A 314 -31.67 -23.12 28.67
N ALA A 315 -31.08 -22.58 27.61
CA ALA A 315 -31.79 -21.97 26.50
C ALA A 315 -32.36 -23.04 25.56
N LEU A 316 -33.49 -22.72 24.92
CA LEU A 316 -34.14 -23.55 23.91
C LEU A 316 -33.14 -23.92 22.80
N ILE A 317 -32.96 -25.23 22.58
CA ILE A 317 -32.06 -25.75 21.55
C ILE A 317 -32.65 -25.44 20.18
N HIS A 318 -32.02 -24.54 19.43
CA HIS A 318 -32.44 -24.27 18.06
C HIS A 318 -32.04 -25.45 17.15
N PRO A 319 -32.87 -25.89 16.19
CA PRO A 319 -32.52 -27.01 15.30
C PRO A 319 -31.21 -26.79 14.53
N LEU A 320 -30.94 -25.54 14.12
CA LEU A 320 -29.72 -25.16 13.39
C LEU A 320 -28.48 -25.02 14.28
N GLN A 321 -28.63 -25.16 15.60
CA GLN A 321 -27.54 -25.00 16.56
C GLN A 321 -26.60 -26.21 16.56
N PHE A 322 -25.29 -25.98 16.67
CA PHE A 322 -24.36 -27.06 16.97
C PHE A 322 -24.53 -27.54 18.41
N ASP A 323 -24.58 -28.86 18.63
CA ASP A 323 -24.87 -29.44 19.96
C ASP A 323 -23.62 -29.91 20.73
N GLN A 324 -22.61 -30.38 20.02
CA GLN A 324 -21.43 -31.03 20.62
C GLN A 324 -20.12 -30.48 20.10
N THR A 325 -20.07 -29.96 18.87
CA THR A 325 -18.91 -29.26 18.33
C THR A 325 -19.03 -27.77 18.61
N CYS A 326 -18.00 -27.16 19.22
CA CYS A 326 -17.96 -25.72 19.50
C CYS A 326 -17.73 -24.89 18.24
N CYS A 327 -18.65 -24.98 17.29
CA CYS A 327 -18.65 -24.28 16.01
C CYS A 327 -19.66 -23.13 16.00
N ALA A 328 -19.40 -22.15 15.15
CA ALA A 328 -20.28 -21.03 14.83
C ALA A 328 -20.25 -20.75 13.33
N LEU A 329 -21.36 -20.24 12.79
CA LEU A 329 -21.41 -19.68 11.45
C LEU A 329 -21.59 -18.16 11.50
N GLY A 330 -21.04 -17.48 10.50
CA GLY A 330 -21.25 -16.06 10.26
C GLY A 330 -22.23 -15.79 9.13
N LEU A 331 -22.75 -14.58 9.12
CA LEU A 331 -23.59 -13.99 8.08
C LEU A 331 -22.90 -12.75 7.49
N PRO A 332 -23.21 -12.37 6.24
CA PRO A 332 -24.16 -13.02 5.34
C PRO A 332 -23.60 -14.28 4.66
N ALA A 333 -24.50 -15.11 4.13
CA ALA A 333 -24.13 -16.17 3.21
C ALA A 333 -23.54 -15.59 1.92
N ILE A 334 -22.52 -16.22 1.38
CA ILE A 334 -21.86 -15.83 0.13
C ILE A 334 -22.39 -16.75 -0.97
N SER A 335 -23.15 -16.17 -1.89
CA SER A 335 -23.72 -16.85 -3.06
C SER A 335 -23.22 -16.28 -4.39
N SER A 336 -22.43 -15.20 -4.37
CA SER A 336 -21.83 -14.60 -5.55
C SER A 336 -20.69 -13.64 -5.18
N GLY A 337 -19.84 -13.38 -6.17
CA GLY A 337 -18.80 -12.37 -6.12
C GLY A 337 -17.55 -12.82 -5.39
N ARG A 338 -16.72 -11.83 -5.08
CA ARG A 338 -15.53 -11.98 -4.23
C ARG A 338 -15.81 -11.35 -2.89
N ARG A 339 -15.34 -11.99 -1.82
CA ARG A 339 -15.60 -11.60 -0.44
C ARG A 339 -14.34 -11.79 0.39
N TYR A 340 -14.05 -10.84 1.26
CA TYR A 340 -12.91 -10.87 2.16
C TYR A 340 -13.31 -10.41 3.56
N TRP A 341 -12.82 -11.10 4.59
CA TRP A 341 -12.96 -10.67 5.98
C TRP A 341 -11.75 -11.12 6.80
N GLU A 342 -11.57 -10.48 7.95
CA GLU A 342 -10.47 -10.78 8.86
C GLU A 342 -11.00 -11.18 10.24
N VAL A 343 -10.30 -12.10 10.87
CA VAL A 343 -10.62 -12.63 12.19
C VAL A 343 -9.39 -12.49 13.05
N ASP A 344 -9.54 -11.78 14.15
CA ASP A 344 -8.57 -11.75 15.21
C ASP A 344 -8.69 -13.02 16.06
N VAL A 345 -7.58 -13.74 16.19
CA VAL A 345 -7.45 -15.03 16.87
C VAL A 345 -6.33 -15.02 17.92
N HIS A 346 -5.72 -13.87 18.23
CA HIS A 346 -4.56 -13.78 19.15
C HIS A 346 -4.87 -14.30 20.57
N CYS A 347 -6.12 -14.16 21.00
CA CYS A 347 -6.60 -14.65 22.30
C CYS A 347 -7.01 -16.13 22.30
N CYS A 348 -6.74 -16.89 21.24
CA CYS A 348 -7.13 -18.30 21.12
C CYS A 348 -5.91 -19.22 21.08
N SER A 349 -5.83 -20.17 22.01
CA SER A 349 -4.73 -21.16 22.04
C SER A 349 -4.87 -22.26 20.98
N SER A 350 -6.10 -22.53 20.53
CA SER A 350 -6.41 -23.47 19.45
C SER A 350 -7.73 -23.09 18.79
N TRP A 351 -7.71 -23.00 17.47
CA TRP A 351 -8.84 -22.45 16.70
C TRP A 351 -8.92 -23.02 15.28
N ALA A 352 -10.09 -22.95 14.67
CA ALA A 352 -10.25 -23.12 13.23
C ALA A 352 -11.16 -22.03 12.65
N VAL A 353 -10.71 -21.47 11.52
CA VAL A 353 -11.38 -20.41 10.76
C VAL A 353 -11.51 -20.87 9.32
N GLY A 354 -12.66 -20.64 8.70
CA GLY A 354 -12.93 -21.17 7.38
C GLY A 354 -14.26 -20.74 6.79
N VAL A 355 -14.72 -21.56 5.86
CA VAL A 355 -16.05 -21.47 5.27
C VAL A 355 -16.73 -22.84 5.29
N ALA A 356 -18.05 -22.84 5.40
CA ALA A 356 -18.86 -24.04 5.35
C ALA A 356 -20.17 -23.79 4.63
N TYR A 357 -20.72 -24.84 4.05
CA TYR A 357 -22.08 -24.80 3.54
C TYR A 357 -23.12 -24.75 4.66
N GLY A 358 -24.31 -24.22 4.33
CA GLY A 358 -25.47 -24.22 5.22
C GLY A 358 -25.92 -25.64 5.59
N SER A 359 -25.73 -26.60 4.68
CA SER A 359 -26.03 -28.03 4.86
C SER A 359 -25.10 -28.78 5.82
N LEU A 360 -24.04 -28.16 6.34
CA LEU A 360 -23.12 -28.78 7.28
C LEU A 360 -23.87 -29.37 8.49
N HIS A 361 -23.62 -30.63 8.81
CA HIS A 361 -24.28 -31.32 9.92
C HIS A 361 -23.98 -30.61 11.26
N ARG A 362 -25.02 -30.47 12.10
CA ARG A 362 -24.94 -29.72 13.37
C ARG A 362 -24.96 -30.60 14.61
N LYS A 363 -25.31 -31.89 14.48
CA LYS A 363 -25.60 -32.79 15.60
C LYS A 363 -24.58 -33.91 15.72
N GLY A 364 -24.08 -34.15 16.94
CA GLY A 364 -23.13 -35.21 17.25
C GLY A 364 -21.65 -34.80 17.18
N GLN A 365 -20.76 -35.77 17.37
CA GLN A 365 -19.29 -35.58 17.45
C GLN A 365 -18.50 -36.29 16.35
N ASP A 366 -19.17 -36.76 15.31
CA ASP A 366 -18.54 -37.44 14.19
C ASP A 366 -17.71 -36.47 13.33
N LYS A 367 -17.17 -36.96 12.21
CA LYS A 367 -16.43 -36.13 11.26
C LYS A 367 -17.35 -35.17 10.48
N SER A 368 -18.63 -35.50 10.33
CA SER A 368 -19.58 -34.74 9.52
C SER A 368 -19.89 -33.35 10.10
N THR A 369 -19.80 -33.19 11.43
CA THR A 369 -20.02 -31.92 12.15
C THR A 369 -18.76 -31.05 12.33
N LYS A 370 -17.57 -31.58 12.03
CA LYS A 370 -16.28 -30.94 12.30
C LYS A 370 -15.77 -30.20 11.06
N LEU A 371 -15.46 -28.89 11.20
CA LEU A 371 -14.91 -28.09 10.10
C LEU A 371 -13.67 -28.75 9.46
N GLY A 372 -13.67 -28.83 8.13
CA GLY A 372 -12.63 -29.42 7.29
C GLY A 372 -12.61 -30.95 7.25
N ARG A 373 -13.43 -31.65 8.05
CA ARG A 373 -13.44 -33.14 8.14
C ARG A 373 -14.57 -33.76 7.33
N ASN A 374 -15.13 -32.96 6.42
CA ASN A 374 -16.21 -33.31 5.51
C ASN A 374 -16.04 -32.49 4.23
N ARG A 375 -16.78 -32.87 3.18
CA ARG A 375 -16.78 -32.17 1.88
C ARG A 375 -17.48 -30.80 1.89
N LEU A 376 -18.16 -30.45 2.98
CA LEU A 376 -19.02 -29.27 3.10
C LEU A 376 -18.30 -28.08 3.75
N SER A 377 -16.99 -28.19 4.01
CA SER A 377 -16.23 -27.13 4.69
C SER A 377 -14.75 -27.12 4.32
N TRP A 378 -14.17 -25.92 4.37
CA TRP A 378 -12.75 -25.62 4.17
C TRP A 378 -12.27 -24.80 5.34
N SER A 379 -11.19 -25.20 6.01
CA SER A 379 -10.73 -24.50 7.22
C SER A 379 -9.22 -24.46 7.36
N LEU A 380 -8.71 -23.33 7.82
CA LEU A 380 -7.40 -23.19 8.44
C LEU A 380 -7.54 -23.46 9.94
N GLU A 381 -6.68 -24.29 10.50
CA GLU A 381 -6.71 -24.74 11.89
C GLU A 381 -5.34 -24.55 12.53
N PHE A 382 -5.31 -23.91 13.70
CA PHE A 382 -4.16 -23.90 14.57
C PHE A 382 -4.46 -24.75 15.80
N ARG A 383 -3.68 -25.82 16.00
CA ARG A 383 -3.86 -26.73 17.13
C ARG A 383 -2.55 -27.40 17.51
N ASP A 384 -2.29 -27.51 18.81
CA ASP A 384 -1.09 -28.16 19.37
C ASP A 384 0.21 -27.62 18.73
N GLY A 385 0.28 -26.30 18.51
CA GLY A 385 1.44 -25.62 17.91
C GLY A 385 1.58 -25.81 16.40
N ARG A 386 0.61 -26.41 15.71
CA ARG A 386 0.66 -26.68 14.27
C ARG A 386 -0.45 -25.95 13.53
N LEU A 387 -0.06 -25.23 12.48
CA LEU A 387 -0.97 -24.61 11.54
C LEU A 387 -1.23 -25.58 10.38
N SER A 388 -2.47 -25.96 10.15
CA SER A 388 -2.85 -26.92 9.11
C SER A 388 -4.10 -26.48 8.39
N VAL A 389 -4.21 -26.81 7.11
CA VAL A 389 -5.40 -26.59 6.30
C VAL A 389 -6.13 -27.89 6.07
N TRP A 390 -7.45 -27.86 6.13
CA TRP A 390 -8.31 -29.04 6.14
C TRP A 390 -9.48 -28.91 5.19
N HIS A 391 -9.73 -29.98 4.43
CA HIS A 391 -10.92 -30.17 3.61
C HIS A 391 -11.16 -31.66 3.38
N ASN A 392 -12.41 -32.11 3.52
CA ASN A 392 -12.80 -33.50 3.28
C ASN A 392 -11.91 -34.53 4.00
N ASP A 393 -11.58 -34.27 5.27
CA ASP A 393 -10.75 -35.13 6.13
C ASP A 393 -9.29 -35.29 5.64
N ARG A 394 -8.90 -34.52 4.63
CA ARG A 394 -7.51 -34.37 4.19
C ARG A 394 -6.92 -33.09 4.76
N HIS A 395 -5.62 -33.10 5.01
CA HIS A 395 -4.94 -31.93 5.50
C HIS A 395 -3.53 -31.77 4.99
N LEU A 396 -3.06 -30.53 5.02
CA LEU A 396 -1.68 -30.15 4.79
C LEU A 396 -1.23 -29.32 5.98
N THR A 397 -0.18 -29.77 6.67
CA THR A 397 0.46 -28.97 7.72
C THR A 397 1.34 -27.92 7.04
N LEU A 398 1.12 -26.65 7.35
CA LEU A 398 1.94 -25.55 6.86
C LEU A 398 3.26 -25.54 7.65
N SER A 399 4.40 -25.37 6.98
CA SER A 399 5.73 -25.38 7.60
C SER A 399 5.79 -24.45 8.81
N ALA A 400 6.52 -24.87 9.86
CA ALA A 400 6.62 -24.23 11.19
C ALA A 400 6.59 -22.70 11.15
N ARG A 401 5.38 -22.14 11.22
CA ARG A 401 5.09 -20.72 11.37
C ARG A 401 4.43 -20.56 12.72
N ALA A 402 4.75 -19.48 13.42
CA ALA A 402 3.91 -19.02 14.53
C ALA A 402 2.47 -18.87 14.02
N ALA A 403 1.48 -19.09 14.89
CA ALA A 403 0.10 -18.80 14.55
C ALA A 403 0.00 -17.33 14.13
N PRO A 404 -0.70 -17.00 13.03
CA PRO A 404 -1.03 -15.61 12.77
C PRO A 404 -1.95 -15.10 13.87
N ASP A 405 -1.74 -13.86 14.31
CA ASP A 405 -2.65 -13.19 15.25
C ASP A 405 -3.98 -12.86 14.55
N LYS A 406 -3.93 -12.62 13.24
CA LYS A 406 -5.10 -12.30 12.41
C LYS A 406 -5.13 -13.12 11.12
N VAL A 407 -6.27 -13.75 10.86
CA VAL A 407 -6.50 -14.59 9.67
C VAL A 407 -7.40 -13.84 8.69
N GLY A 408 -6.91 -13.62 7.48
CA GLY A 408 -7.70 -13.14 6.35
C GLY A 408 -8.30 -14.30 5.57
N VAL A 409 -9.60 -14.26 5.30
CA VAL A 409 -10.29 -15.27 4.49
C VAL A 409 -10.84 -14.61 3.24
N PHE A 410 -10.41 -15.10 2.09
CA PHE A 410 -10.87 -14.66 0.78
C PHE A 410 -11.66 -15.75 0.08
N VAL A 411 -12.83 -15.41 -0.44
CA VAL A 411 -13.68 -16.30 -1.22
C VAL A 411 -13.91 -15.68 -2.58
N ASN A 412 -13.67 -16.43 -3.64
CA ASN A 412 -14.18 -16.11 -4.97
C ASN A 412 -15.21 -17.18 -5.34
N TYR A 413 -16.49 -16.82 -5.24
CA TYR A 413 -17.58 -17.77 -5.37
C TYR A 413 -17.64 -18.36 -6.78
N GLN A 414 -17.55 -17.52 -7.81
CA GLN A 414 -17.63 -17.97 -9.21
C GLN A 414 -16.49 -18.92 -9.61
N LYS A 415 -15.31 -18.76 -9.01
CA LYS A 415 -14.15 -19.63 -9.27
C LYS A 415 -14.01 -20.79 -8.29
N GLY A 416 -14.95 -20.97 -7.34
CA GLY A 416 -14.87 -22.02 -6.32
C GLY A 416 -13.61 -21.93 -5.45
N ARG A 417 -13.08 -20.73 -5.24
CA ARG A 417 -11.77 -20.51 -4.59
C ARG A 417 -11.92 -20.02 -3.16
N VAL A 418 -11.18 -20.64 -2.23
CA VAL A 418 -11.00 -20.16 -0.85
C VAL A 418 -9.51 -19.96 -0.59
N ALA A 419 -9.09 -18.77 -0.20
CA ALA A 419 -7.70 -18.49 0.15
C ALA A 419 -7.60 -17.93 1.57
N PHE A 420 -6.56 -18.36 2.28
CA PHE A 420 -6.26 -17.96 3.64
C PHE A 420 -4.97 -17.14 3.66
N TYR A 421 -4.99 -16.04 4.42
CA TYR A 421 -3.89 -15.11 4.53
C TYR A 421 -3.53 -14.89 5.99
N ASP A 422 -2.25 -14.66 6.23
CA ASP A 422 -1.79 -13.89 7.38
C ASP A 422 -2.15 -12.44 7.07
N ALA A 423 -3.15 -11.92 7.78
CA ALA A 423 -3.76 -10.63 7.45
C ALA A 423 -2.86 -9.43 7.75
N ASP A 424 -1.92 -9.58 8.68
CA ASP A 424 -0.98 -8.53 9.06
C ASP A 424 0.24 -8.55 8.13
N ALA A 425 0.70 -9.73 7.70
CA ALA A 425 1.78 -9.83 6.72
C ALA A 425 1.31 -9.79 5.25
N VAL A 426 -0.01 -9.83 5.00
CA VAL A 426 -0.64 -9.98 3.67
C VAL A 426 -0.04 -11.17 2.90
N LYS A 427 0.32 -12.22 3.64
CA LYS A 427 1.01 -13.38 3.10
C LYS A 427 0.01 -14.52 2.89
N LEU A 428 -0.04 -15.04 1.66
CA LEU A 428 -0.84 -16.23 1.37
C LEU A 428 -0.33 -17.41 2.23
N LEU A 429 -1.23 -17.96 3.03
CA LEU A 429 -1.01 -19.17 3.83
C LEU A 429 -1.38 -20.40 3.02
N GLN A 430 -2.55 -20.38 2.38
CA GLN A 430 -3.03 -21.45 1.54
C GLN A 430 -4.05 -20.95 0.52
N ASP A 431 -4.05 -21.57 -0.65
CA ASP A 431 -5.08 -21.40 -1.66
C ASP A 431 -5.75 -22.75 -1.97
N PHE A 432 -7.07 -22.81 -1.80
CA PHE A 432 -7.93 -23.87 -2.31
C PHE A 432 -8.47 -23.39 -3.65
N SER A 433 -7.68 -23.64 -4.71
CA SER A 433 -8.06 -23.39 -6.10
C SER A 433 -7.87 -24.64 -6.94
N THR A 434 -8.55 -24.69 -8.09
CA THR A 434 -8.51 -25.80 -9.05
C THR A 434 -7.11 -26.09 -9.61
N SER A 435 -6.18 -25.12 -9.56
CA SER A 435 -4.84 -25.21 -10.15
C SER A 435 -3.72 -25.55 -9.17
N CYS A 436 -3.92 -25.42 -7.85
CA CYS A 436 -2.78 -25.26 -6.93
C CYS A 436 -2.60 -26.33 -5.85
N THR A 437 -3.43 -27.38 -5.76
CA THR A 437 -3.29 -28.35 -4.65
C THR A 437 -3.50 -29.80 -5.06
N GLY A 438 -2.40 -30.53 -5.29
CA GLY A 438 -2.41 -31.99 -5.49
C GLY A 438 -2.96 -32.77 -4.29
N VAL A 439 -2.88 -32.21 -3.07
CA VAL A 439 -3.41 -32.85 -1.84
C VAL A 439 -4.95 -32.86 -1.82
N PHE A 440 -5.58 -31.84 -2.40
CA PHE A 440 -7.03 -31.65 -2.41
C PHE A 440 -7.64 -31.99 -3.79
N GLU A 441 -6.99 -32.88 -4.55
CA GLU A 441 -7.42 -33.31 -5.89
C GLU A 441 -8.94 -33.54 -5.98
N ARG A 442 -9.56 -32.85 -6.94
CA ARG A 442 -10.99 -32.91 -7.31
C ARG A 442 -11.99 -32.41 -6.27
N ALA A 443 -11.66 -31.40 -5.47
CA ALA A 443 -12.71 -30.56 -4.88
C ALA A 443 -13.53 -29.92 -6.03
N HIS A 444 -14.86 -30.01 -5.95
CA HIS A 444 -15.78 -29.60 -7.01
C HIS A 444 -15.42 -28.23 -7.62
N HIS A 445 -15.44 -28.15 -8.95
CA HIS A 445 -15.01 -26.98 -9.72
C HIS A 445 -15.78 -25.68 -9.40
N GLN A 446 -16.89 -25.78 -8.66
CA GLN A 446 -17.75 -24.66 -8.25
C GLN A 446 -18.42 -24.98 -6.91
N PHE A 447 -18.73 -23.94 -6.12
CA PHE A 447 -19.56 -24.11 -4.93
C PHE A 447 -20.98 -24.54 -5.34
N THR A 448 -21.51 -25.58 -4.69
CA THR A 448 -22.83 -26.13 -5.01
C THR A 448 -23.98 -25.41 -4.30
N GLU A 449 -23.67 -24.66 -3.24
CA GLU A 449 -24.62 -23.88 -2.45
C GLU A 449 -23.91 -22.69 -1.79
N PRO A 450 -24.64 -21.71 -1.23
CA PRO A 450 -24.04 -20.58 -0.53
C PRO A 450 -23.10 -21.02 0.61
N VAL A 451 -21.94 -20.37 0.71
CA VAL A 451 -20.96 -20.62 1.78
C VAL A 451 -21.06 -19.55 2.86
N PHE A 452 -20.94 -19.97 4.10
CA PHE A 452 -20.96 -19.12 5.28
C PHE A 452 -19.56 -19.07 5.90
N PRO A 453 -19.11 -17.91 6.41
CA PRO A 453 -17.98 -17.86 7.33
C PRO A 453 -18.18 -18.87 8.46
N ALA A 454 -17.15 -19.62 8.81
CA ALA A 454 -17.24 -20.70 9.77
C ALA A 454 -16.08 -20.64 10.76
N PHE A 455 -16.39 -20.82 12.04
CA PHE A 455 -15.46 -20.67 13.14
C PHE A 455 -15.61 -21.84 14.11
N ARG A 456 -14.52 -22.20 14.76
CA ARG A 456 -14.52 -23.27 15.77
C ARG A 456 -13.48 -23.02 16.84
N PHE A 457 -13.90 -23.18 18.09
CA PHE A 457 -13.02 -23.31 19.23
C PHE A 457 -12.69 -24.77 19.51
N PHE A 458 -11.47 -25.02 19.96
CA PHE A 458 -11.10 -26.29 20.57
C PHE A 458 -11.14 -26.10 22.09
N ARG A 459 -11.63 -27.10 22.82
CA ARG A 459 -11.61 -27.04 24.28
C ARG A 459 -10.15 -26.94 24.74
N ALA A 460 -9.83 -25.89 25.51
CA ALA A 460 -8.55 -25.75 26.18
C ALA A 460 -8.27 -26.97 27.06
N ARG A 461 -7.02 -27.46 27.05
CA ARG A 461 -6.60 -28.59 27.88
C ARG A 461 -6.43 -28.19 29.36
N ASP A 462 -6.24 -26.88 29.62
CA ASP A 462 -6.04 -26.31 30.96
C ASP A 462 -6.94 -25.10 31.19
N ARG A 463 -7.25 -24.81 32.47
CA ARG A 463 -8.02 -23.62 32.89
C ARG A 463 -7.22 -22.35 32.61
N GLN A 464 -7.38 -21.78 31.42
CA GLN A 464 -6.86 -20.44 31.14
C GLN A 464 -7.64 -19.38 31.95
N PRO A 465 -6.96 -18.32 32.43
CA PRO A 465 -7.61 -17.23 33.18
C PRO A 465 -8.51 -16.35 32.31
N VAL A 466 -8.28 -16.35 30.99
CA VAL A 466 -9.07 -15.62 30.00
C VAL A 466 -9.73 -16.65 29.07
N PRO A 467 -11.04 -16.56 28.80
CA PRO A 467 -11.70 -17.45 27.85
C PRO A 467 -11.17 -17.22 26.42
N ASP A 468 -11.04 -18.30 25.63
CA ASP A 468 -10.70 -18.19 24.21
C ASP A 468 -11.71 -17.25 23.53
N HIS A 469 -11.20 -16.21 22.87
CA HIS A 469 -11.98 -15.14 22.23
C HIS A 469 -11.51 -14.91 20.80
N MET A 470 -12.47 -14.82 19.88
CA MET A 470 -12.26 -14.40 18.50
C MET A 470 -13.07 -13.14 18.21
N GLU A 471 -12.57 -12.31 17.31
CA GLU A 471 -13.29 -11.11 16.87
C GLU A 471 -13.17 -10.90 15.36
N ILE A 472 -14.30 -10.68 14.69
CA ILE A 472 -14.30 -10.20 13.31
C ILE A 472 -13.79 -8.77 13.29
N CYS A 473 -12.67 -8.54 12.59
CA CYS A 473 -12.06 -7.22 12.53
C CYS A 473 -12.93 -6.23 11.76
N ASP A 474 -13.02 -5.02 12.27
CA ASP A 474 -13.57 -3.89 11.51
C ASP A 474 -12.48 -3.37 10.56
N LEU A 475 -12.74 -3.49 9.25
CA LEU A 475 -11.79 -3.07 8.22
C LEU A 475 -11.87 -1.57 7.89
N GLY A 476 -12.82 -0.84 8.50
CA GLY A 476 -12.82 0.63 8.51
C GLY A 476 -12.86 1.31 7.15
N LEU A 477 -13.51 0.67 6.16
CA LEU A 477 -13.63 1.18 4.79
C LEU A 477 -14.81 2.13 4.61
#